data_AF-A0A9X7Y0S8-F1
#
_entry.id   AF-A0A9X7Y0S8-F1
#
_cell.length_a   1.000
_cell.length_b   1.000
_cell.length_c   1.000
_cell.angle_alpha   90.00
_cell.angle_beta   90.00
_cell.angle_gamma   90.00
#
_symmetry.space_group_name_H-M   'P 1'
#
loop_
_entity.id
_entity.type
_entity.pdbx_description
1 polymer ?
#
loop_
_entity_poly.entity_id
_entity_poly.type
_entity_poly.pdbx_seq_one_letter_code
_entity_poly.pdbx_strand_id
1 'polypeptide(L)'
;MLRKINKATNNALLFLLLISLRLLSLEKLMILFLPFLIASDSTFFLINIALIPLAVILLIMSAMLRFYQIIVRRVSSLHQS
;
A
#
# COMPACT_ATOMS: atom_id res chain seq x y z
N MET A 1 -12.26 -23.07 -6.00
CA MET A 1 -11.84 -22.46 -4.71
C MET A 1 -10.63 -21.54 -4.89
N LEU A 2 -9.54 -22.01 -5.49
CA LEU A 2 -8.31 -21.23 -5.73
C LEU A 2 -8.52 -19.88 -6.44
N ARG A 3 -9.36 -19.84 -7.49
CA ARG A 3 -9.72 -18.58 -8.19
C ARG A 3 -10.38 -17.54 -7.29
N LYS A 4 -11.23 -17.96 -6.34
CA LYS A 4 -11.90 -17.05 -5.41
C LYS A 4 -10.89 -16.46 -4.41
N ILE A 5 -9.96 -17.29 -3.93
CA ILE A 5 -8.87 -16.86 -3.02
C ILE A 5 -7.95 -15.89 -3.75
N ASN A 6 -7.47 -16.23 -4.96
CA ASN A 6 -6.62 -15.34 -5.76
C ASN A 6 -7.28 -13.97 -6.00
N LYS A 7 -8.58 -13.96 -6.35
CA LYS A 7 -9.34 -12.71 -6.53
C LYS A 7 -9.41 -11.88 -5.24
N ALA A 8 -9.66 -12.52 -4.09
CA ALA A 8 -9.69 -11.82 -2.81
C ALA A 8 -8.31 -11.27 -2.41
N THR A 9 -7.25 -12.06 -2.56
CA THR A 9 -5.86 -11.65 -2.31
C THR A 9 -5.48 -10.47 -3.19
N ASN A 10 -5.80 -10.53 -4.48
CA ASN A 10 -5.50 -9.47 -5.44
C ASN A 10 -6.22 -8.17 -5.08
N ASN A 11 -7.51 -8.22 -4.76
CA ASN A 11 -8.27 -7.05 -4.30
C ASN A 11 -7.71 -6.45 -3.00
N ALA A 12 -7.32 -7.29 -2.04
CA ALA A 12 -6.71 -6.84 -0.79
C ALA A 12 -5.36 -6.14 -1.04
N LEU A 13 -4.55 -6.70 -1.94
CA LEU A 13 -3.27 -6.13 -2.33
C LEU A 13 -3.42 -4.79 -3.06
N LEU A 14 -4.42 -4.70 -3.94
CA LEU A 14 -4.78 -3.49 -4.64
C LEU A 14 -5.16 -2.37 -3.66
N PHE A 15 -6.01 -2.69 -2.69
CA PHE A 15 -6.40 -1.76 -1.63
C PHE A 15 -5.19 -1.30 -0.81
N LEU A 16 -4.33 -2.24 -0.40
CA LEU A 16 -3.16 -1.94 0.43
C LEU A 16 -2.13 -1.07 -0.29
N LEU A 17 -1.85 -1.36 -1.57
CA LEU A 17 -0.95 -0.56 -2.39
C LEU A 17 -1.53 0.83 -2.64
N LEU A 18 -2.81 0.91 -3.01
CA LEU A 18 -3.46 2.18 -3.32
C LEU A 18 -3.47 3.12 -2.10
N ILE A 19 -3.79 2.60 -0.91
CA ILE A 19 -3.81 3.42 0.30
C ILE A 19 -2.41 3.84 0.72
N SER A 20 -1.42 2.94 0.63
CA SER A 20 -0.03 3.23 1.02
C SER A 20 0.61 4.26 0.09
N LEU A 21 0.45 4.09 -1.22
CA LEU A 21 0.98 5.02 -2.22
C LEU A 21 0.32 6.39 -2.12
N ARG A 22 -1.00 6.44 -1.89
CA ARG A 22 -1.72 7.69 -1.67
C ARG A 22 -1.22 8.45 -0.44
N LEU A 23 -1.03 7.74 0.68
CA LEU A 23 -0.49 8.33 1.91
C LEU A 23 0.94 8.87 1.71
N LEU A 24 1.73 8.24 0.86
CA LEU A 24 3.09 8.66 0.52
C LEU A 24 3.14 9.69 -0.62
N SER A 25 2.01 10.11 -1.19
CA SER A 25 1.96 10.96 -2.40
C SER A 25 2.66 10.33 -3.63
N LEU A 26 2.71 9.00 -3.69
CA LEU A 26 3.33 8.19 -4.74
C LEU A 26 2.32 7.50 -5.65
N GLU A 27 1.11 8.06 -5.78
CA GLU A 27 -0.01 7.48 -6.54
C GLU A 27 0.38 7.13 -7.99
N LYS A 28 1.28 7.90 -8.61
CA LYS A 28 1.79 7.66 -9.97
C LYS A 28 2.57 6.35 -10.10
N LEU A 29 3.19 5.85 -9.03
CA LEU A 29 3.90 4.57 -9.03
C LEU A 29 2.94 3.37 -9.10
N MET A 30 1.63 3.58 -8.90
CA MET A 30 0.63 2.52 -9.00
C MET A 30 0.60 1.87 -10.39
N ILE A 31 1.01 2.61 -11.43
CA ILE A 31 1.13 2.08 -12.80
C ILE A 31 2.09 0.89 -12.90
N LEU A 32 3.11 0.84 -12.05
CA LEU A 32 4.07 -0.27 -12.01
C LEU A 32 3.41 -1.56 -11.51
N PHE A 33 2.36 -1.43 -10.69
CA PHE A 33 1.67 -2.57 -10.08
C PHE A 33 0.45 -3.02 -10.89
N LEU A 34 -0.09 -2.15 -11.74
CA LEU A 34 -1.28 -2.37 -12.56
C LEU A 34 -1.28 -3.68 -13.38
N PRO A 35 -0.20 -4.07 -14.09
CA PRO A 35 -0.20 -5.32 -14.86
C PRO A 35 -0.34 -6.56 -13.98
N PHE A 36 0.18 -6.53 -12.75
CA PHE A 36 0.09 -7.64 -11.79
C PHE A 36 -1.30 -7.72 -11.15
N LEU A 37 -1.98 -6.59 -11.04
CA LEU A 37 -3.33 -6.48 -10.48
C LEU A 37 -4.43 -6.84 -11.47
N ILE A 38 -4.22 -6.61 -12.77
CA ILE A 38 -5.21 -6.92 -13.82
C ILE A 38 -5.11 -8.38 -14.27
N ALA A 39 -3.92 -8.97 -14.26
CA ALA A 39 -3.72 -10.34 -14.71
C ALA A 39 -4.11 -11.36 -13.62
N SER A 40 -5.16 -12.15 -13.87
CA SER A 40 -5.71 -13.14 -12.93
C SER A 40 -5.15 -14.56 -13.13
N ASP A 41 -4.13 -14.74 -13.97
CA ASP A 41 -3.61 -16.07 -14.27
C ASP A 41 -2.82 -16.68 -13.10
N SER A 42 -2.75 -18.01 -13.04
CA SER A 42 -2.12 -18.76 -11.94
C SER A 42 -0.65 -18.40 -11.75
N THR A 43 0.05 -17.93 -12.79
CA THR A 43 1.44 -17.47 -12.72
C THR A 43 1.59 -16.16 -11.94
N PHE A 44 0.58 -15.28 -12.00
CA PHE A 44 0.59 -13.99 -11.28
C PHE A 44 0.22 -14.14 -9.80
N PHE A 45 -0.37 -15.27 -9.39
CA PHE A 45 -0.69 -15.54 -7.99
C PHE A 45 0.57 -15.53 -7.10
N LEU A 46 1.67 -16.12 -7.56
CA LEU A 46 2.96 -16.12 -6.86
C LEU A 46 3.55 -14.72 -6.73
N ILE A 47 3.43 -13.91 -7.80
CA ILE A 47 3.89 -12.52 -7.81
C ILE A 47 3.05 -11.68 -6.83
N ASN A 48 1.73 -11.89 -6.81
CA ASN A 48 0.85 -11.23 -5.84
C ASN A 48 1.21 -11.59 -4.41
N ILE A 49 1.53 -12.85 -4.11
CA ILE A 49 2.03 -13.24 -2.78
C ILE A 49 3.33 -12.52 -2.43
N ALA A 50 4.28 -12.43 -3.37
CA ALA A 50 5.55 -11.73 -3.18
C ALA A 50 5.39 -10.20 -3.01
N LEU A 51 4.31 -9.63 -3.56
CA LEU A 51 3.97 -8.21 -3.40
C LEU A 51 3.32 -7.90 -2.04
N ILE A 52 2.76 -8.88 -1.32
CA ILE A 52 2.15 -8.66 0.01
C ILE A 52 3.16 -8.06 0.99
N PRO A 53 4.37 -8.64 1.21
CA PRO A 53 5.38 -8.05 2.08
C PRO A 53 5.75 -6.62 1.69
N LEU A 54 5.90 -6.34 0.39
CA LEU A 54 6.22 -5.00 -0.10
C LEU A 54 5.11 -4.00 0.25
N ALA A 55 3.86 -4.38 0.01
CA ALA A 55 2.71 -3.54 0.33
C ALA A 55 2.63 -3.27 1.85
N VAL A 56 2.94 -4.26 2.70
CA VAL A 56 2.99 -4.10 4.15
C VAL A 56 4.09 -3.12 4.58
N ILE A 57 5.29 -3.21 3.99
CA ILE A 57 6.39 -2.29 4.28
C ILE A 57 6.00 -0.86 3.91
N LEU A 58 5.40 -0.66 2.72
CA LEU A 58 4.90 0.64 2.29
C LEU A 58 3.85 1.21 3.25
N LEU A 59 2.95 0.37 3.75
CA LEU A 59 1.94 0.76 4.72
C LEU A 59 2.59 1.22 6.03
N ILE A 60 3.56 0.47 6.56
CA ILE A 60 4.30 0.84 7.78
C ILE A 60 5.03 2.17 7.58
N MET A 61 5.75 2.33 6.47
CA MET A 61 6.45 3.60 6.16
C MET A 61 5.46 4.77 6.11
N SER A 62 4.31 4.58 5.47
CA SER A 62 3.27 5.60 5.37
C SER A 62 2.70 5.98 6.75
N ALA A 63 2.50 5.01 7.63
CA ALA A 63 2.02 5.23 8.99
C ALA A 63 3.05 5.97 9.83
N MET A 64 4.33 5.59 9.77
CA MET A 64 5.42 6.27 10.48
C MET A 64 5.56 7.73 10.06
N LEU A 65 5.56 8.00 8.75
CA LEU A 65 5.60 9.37 8.22
C LEU A 65 4.44 10.21 8.71
N ARG A 66 3.21 9.66 8.68
CA ARG A 66 2.03 10.39 9.13
C ARG A 66 2.07 10.65 10.63
N PHE A 67 2.51 9.69 11.42
CA PHE A 67 2.66 9.85 12.86
C PHE A 67 3.70 10.92 13.21
N TYR A 68 4.83 10.92 12.51
CA TYR A 68 5.86 11.95 12.63
C TYR A 68 5.30 13.35 12.32
N GLN A 69 4.58 13.50 11.21
CA GLN A 69 3.95 14.78 10.85
C GLN A 69 2.96 15.28 11.91
N ILE A 70 2.17 14.37 12.51
CA ILE A 70 1.23 14.71 13.59
C ILE A 70 1.98 15.21 14.82
N ILE A 71 3.05 14.52 15.23
CA ILE A 71 3.87 14.93 16.37
C ILE A 71 4.49 16.30 16.13
N VAL A 72 5.13 16.50 14.98
CA VAL A 72 5.79 17.77 14.64
C VAL A 72 4.77 18.92 14.65
N ARG A 73 3.59 18.72 14.05
CA ARG A 73 2.52 19.72 14.06
C ARG A 73 2.08 20.08 15.48
N ARG A 74 1.91 19.08 16.35
CA ARG A 74 1.49 19.28 17.74
C ARG A 74 2.54 20.02 18.58
N VAL A 75 3.82 19.70 18.38
CA VAL A 75 4.91 20.42 19.04
C VAL A 75 4.97 21.87 18.56
N SER A 76 4.83 22.11 17.25
CA SER A 76 4.83 23.47 16.71
C SER A 76 3.66 24.33 17.22
N SER A 77 2.48 23.76 17.46
CA SER A 77 1.35 24.50 18.02
C SER A 77 1.54 24.90 19.49
N LEU A 78 2.32 24.13 20.27
CA LEU A 78 2.61 24.45 21.67
C LEU A 78 3.68 25.53 21.82
N HIS A 79 4.55 25.71 20.82
CA HIS A 79 5.58 26.75 20.82
C HIS A 79 5.06 28.13 20.38
N GLN A 80 3.84 28.18 19.83
CA GLN A 80 3.20 29.41 19.36
C GLN A 80 2.17 30.00 20.34
N SER A 81 1.91 29.34 21.48
CA SER A 81 1.06 29.82 22.58
C SER A 81 1.89 30.39 23.72
#